data_AF-A0A536JI10-F1
#
_entry.id   AF-A0A536JI10-F1
#
_cell.length_a   1.000
_cell.length_b   1.000
_cell.length_c   1.000
_cell.angle_alpha   90.00
_cell.angle_beta   90.00
_cell.angle_gamma   90.00
#
_symmetry.space_group_name_H-M   'P 1'
#
loop_
_entity.id
_entity.type
_entity.pdbx_description
1 polymer ?
#
loop_
_entity_poly.entity_id
_entity_poly.type
_entity_poly.pdbx_seq_one_letter_code
_entity_poly.pdbx_strand_id
1 'polypeptide(L)'
;MRVAMLAPISWRVPPRHYGPWERVVSLLTEGLVERGVDVTLFATADSVTQAHLDAVCPRPLEEDASLDAKVWESLHIANVFEKAVHFDLIHNHYDFLPLTYAGLVSTPVLTTIHGFSSDRIKPVYRRYAGRVAYVAISEADRDPDLPYLSTVYHGIDLSEFTPRESAGRGLVFFGRIHPDKGVADAIAVAKAVGLPLVIAGIVHDRVYFEREIAPHVDGDRVRYVGSLGPAERDELLGSALALLHLVEFAEPFGLSMIEAMAC
;
A
#
# COMPACT_ATOMS: atom_id res chain seq x y z
N MET A 1 3.87 -6.93 -25.59
CA MET A 1 4.66 -6.05 -24.71
C MET A 1 4.97 -6.84 -23.45
N ARG A 2 6.23 -6.89 -23.06
CA ARG A 2 6.74 -7.59 -21.87
C ARG A 2 7.02 -6.58 -20.76
N VAL A 3 6.35 -6.72 -19.63
CA VAL A 3 6.47 -5.79 -18.50
C VAL A 3 7.08 -6.52 -17.30
N ALA A 4 8.18 -5.98 -16.78
CA ALA A 4 8.68 -6.33 -15.46
C ALA A 4 7.97 -5.49 -14.41
N MET A 5 7.09 -6.10 -13.63
CA MET A 5 6.39 -5.45 -12.52
C MET A 5 7.22 -5.65 -11.25
N LEU A 6 7.87 -4.59 -10.77
CA LEU A 6 8.70 -4.65 -9.56
C LEU A 6 7.90 -4.22 -8.33
N ALA A 7 7.49 -5.20 -7.52
CA ALA A 7 6.81 -4.99 -6.25
C ALA A 7 7.80 -4.73 -5.10
N PRO A 8 7.39 -4.01 -4.04
CA PRO A 8 8.03 -4.12 -2.73
C PRO A 8 8.00 -5.58 -2.22
N ILE A 9 8.92 -5.90 -1.32
CA ILE A 9 9.02 -7.24 -0.67
C ILE A 9 8.79 -7.17 0.84
N SER A 10 8.26 -6.04 1.34
CA SER A 10 7.89 -5.90 2.75
C SER A 10 6.76 -6.87 3.09
N TRP A 11 5.74 -6.94 2.25
CA TRP A 11 4.62 -7.87 2.35
C TRP A 11 4.53 -8.77 1.12
N ARG A 12 3.75 -9.86 1.24
CA ARG A 12 3.45 -10.74 0.11
C ARG A 12 2.61 -10.00 -0.95
N VAL A 13 2.72 -10.41 -2.21
CA VAL A 13 1.83 -9.96 -3.30
C VAL A 13 0.88 -11.12 -3.72
N PRO A 14 -0.44 -11.01 -3.56
CA PRO A 14 -1.17 -10.06 -2.72
C PRO A 14 -0.92 -10.28 -1.22
N PRO A 15 -1.12 -9.23 -0.40
CA PRO A 15 -0.91 -9.30 1.04
C PRO A 15 -1.95 -10.19 1.72
N ARG A 16 -1.58 -10.77 2.87
CA ARG A 16 -2.49 -11.58 3.70
C ARG A 16 -3.44 -10.72 4.55
N HIS A 17 -2.95 -9.58 5.05
CA HIS A 17 -3.71 -8.70 5.95
C HIS A 17 -3.37 -7.22 5.77
N TYR A 18 -2.09 -6.86 5.63
CA TYR A 18 -1.61 -5.49 5.45
C TYR A 18 -0.53 -5.49 4.35
N GLY A 19 -0.49 -4.41 3.58
CA GLY A 19 0.40 -4.26 2.41
C GLY A 19 -0.30 -3.48 1.30
N PRO A 20 -0.62 -2.19 1.52
CA PRO A 20 -1.40 -1.41 0.55
C PRO A 20 -0.69 -1.25 -0.80
N TRP A 21 0.64 -1.19 -0.82
CA TRP A 21 1.41 -1.07 -2.06
C TRP A 21 1.39 -2.39 -2.82
N GLU A 22 1.70 -3.49 -2.13
CA GLU A 22 1.64 -4.85 -2.66
C GLU A 22 0.24 -5.22 -3.16
N ARG A 23 -0.80 -4.74 -2.48
CA ARG A 23 -2.20 -4.89 -2.92
C ARG A 23 -2.42 -4.24 -4.28
N VAL A 24 -2.02 -2.98 -4.43
CA VAL A 24 -2.16 -2.25 -5.71
C VAL A 24 -1.36 -2.94 -6.81
N VAL A 25 -0.13 -3.37 -6.50
CA VAL A 25 0.70 -4.09 -7.48
C VAL A 25 0.05 -5.38 -7.92
N SER A 26 -0.55 -6.15 -7.01
CA SER A 26 -1.30 -7.36 -7.35
C SER A 26 -2.46 -7.03 -8.29
N LEU A 27 -3.33 -6.08 -7.93
CA LEU A 27 -4.49 -5.70 -8.75
C LEU A 27 -4.08 -5.23 -10.16
N LEU A 28 -3.03 -4.42 -10.24
CA LEU A 28 -2.51 -3.95 -11.52
C LEU A 28 -1.91 -5.09 -12.35
N THR A 29 -1.17 -6.00 -11.71
CA THR A 29 -0.57 -7.18 -12.35
C THR A 29 -1.64 -8.06 -12.97
N GLU A 30 -2.62 -8.49 -12.17
CA GLU A 30 -3.69 -9.36 -12.64
C GLU A 30 -4.52 -8.67 -13.73
N GLY A 31 -4.89 -7.41 -13.55
CA GLY A 31 -5.64 -6.66 -14.55
C GLY A 31 -4.90 -6.47 -15.88
N LEU A 32 -3.57 -6.41 -15.87
CA LEU A 32 -2.75 -6.38 -17.10
C LEU A 32 -2.69 -7.76 -17.77
N VAL A 33 -2.53 -8.83 -16.98
CA VAL A 33 -2.54 -10.22 -17.49
C VAL A 33 -3.89 -10.55 -18.16
N GLU A 34 -5.01 -10.18 -17.53
CA GLU A 34 -6.35 -10.34 -18.09
C GLU A 34 -6.54 -9.62 -19.43
N ARG A 35 -5.80 -8.53 -19.65
CA ARG A 35 -5.79 -7.76 -20.91
C ARG A 35 -4.80 -8.31 -21.94
N GLY A 36 -4.15 -9.44 -21.66
CA GLY A 36 -3.21 -10.12 -22.56
C GLY A 36 -1.81 -9.50 -22.58
N VAL A 37 -1.43 -8.72 -21.55
CA VAL A 37 -0.05 -8.24 -21.41
C VAL A 37 0.82 -9.37 -20.84
N ASP A 38 2.02 -9.53 -21.39
CA ASP A 38 3.01 -10.48 -20.87
C ASP A 38 3.72 -9.83 -19.68
N VAL A 39 3.36 -10.27 -18.46
CA VAL A 39 3.86 -9.67 -17.21
C VAL A 39 4.74 -10.68 -16.49
N THR A 40 5.90 -10.21 -16.04
CA THR A 40 6.69 -10.87 -14.99
C THR A 40 6.61 -10.05 -13.71
N LEU A 41 6.02 -10.62 -12.68
CA LEU A 41 6.00 -10.06 -11.33
C LEU A 41 7.29 -10.43 -10.60
N PHE A 42 8.04 -9.41 -10.21
CA PHE A 42 9.16 -9.52 -9.29
C PHE A 42 8.64 -9.26 -7.87
N ALA A 43 8.49 -10.32 -7.08
CA ALA A 43 8.00 -10.27 -5.70
C ALA A 43 8.64 -11.39 -4.84
N THR A 44 8.16 -11.60 -3.62
CA THR A 44 8.61 -12.72 -2.77
C THR A 44 8.15 -14.07 -3.31
N ALA A 45 8.89 -15.14 -3.03
CA ALA A 45 8.64 -16.47 -3.59
C ALA A 45 7.31 -17.10 -3.16
N ASP A 46 6.71 -16.63 -2.07
CA ASP A 46 5.40 -17.06 -1.60
C ASP A 46 4.23 -16.26 -2.19
N SER A 47 4.50 -15.28 -3.06
CA SER A 47 3.50 -14.48 -3.79
C SER A 47 2.66 -15.35 -4.73
N VAL A 48 1.43 -14.91 -5.00
CA VAL A 48 0.47 -15.62 -5.88
C VAL A 48 -0.03 -14.67 -6.96
N THR A 49 0.08 -15.08 -8.21
CA THR A 49 -0.26 -14.27 -9.38
C THR A 49 -0.55 -15.17 -10.58
N GLN A 50 -1.32 -14.69 -11.55
CA GLN A 50 -1.45 -15.33 -12.88
C GLN A 50 -0.29 -14.95 -13.82
N ALA A 51 0.50 -13.93 -13.48
CA ALA A 51 1.71 -13.55 -14.20
C ALA A 51 2.84 -14.57 -14.03
N HIS A 52 3.93 -14.38 -14.77
CA HIS A 52 5.18 -15.08 -14.47
C HIS A 52 5.76 -14.54 -13.15
N LEU A 53 6.02 -15.39 -12.16
CA LEU A 53 6.66 -14.99 -10.91
C LEU A 53 8.18 -15.21 -11.01
N ASP A 54 8.97 -14.15 -10.78
CA ASP A 54 10.43 -14.22 -10.64
C ASP A 54 10.82 -13.72 -9.25
N ALA A 55 11.33 -14.61 -8.41
CA ALA A 55 11.55 -14.33 -6.99
C ALA A 55 12.94 -14.79 -6.55
N VAL A 56 13.63 -13.91 -5.80
CA VAL A 56 14.86 -14.23 -5.08
C VAL A 56 14.65 -14.23 -3.57
N CYS A 57 13.80 -13.33 -3.07
CA CYS A 57 13.48 -13.26 -1.65
C CYS A 57 12.47 -14.36 -1.27
N PRO A 58 12.78 -15.25 -0.30
CA PRO A 58 11.96 -16.41 -0.03
C PRO A 58 10.60 -16.07 0.62
N ARG A 59 10.57 -15.03 1.45
CA ARG A 59 9.41 -14.62 2.25
C ARG A 59 9.38 -13.11 2.46
N PRO A 60 8.23 -12.51 2.80
CA PRO A 60 8.13 -11.08 3.06
C PRO A 60 8.93 -10.64 4.28
N LEU A 61 9.58 -9.48 4.19
CA LEU A 61 10.48 -8.99 5.23
C LEU A 61 9.77 -8.72 6.55
N GLU A 62 8.53 -8.23 6.50
CA GLU A 62 7.72 -7.96 7.69
C GLU A 62 7.09 -9.23 8.29
N GLU A 63 7.20 -10.37 7.60
CA GLU A 63 6.69 -11.67 8.04
C GLU A 63 7.81 -12.64 8.46
N ASP A 64 9.08 -12.29 8.22
CA ASP A 64 10.25 -13.10 8.58
C ASP A 64 11.42 -12.23 9.03
N ALA A 65 11.48 -11.97 10.34
CA ALA A 65 12.53 -11.16 10.96
C ALA A 65 13.94 -11.78 10.89
N SER A 66 14.10 -13.02 10.39
CA SER A 66 15.42 -13.61 10.16
C SER A 66 16.10 -13.11 8.89
N LEU A 67 15.35 -12.45 8.00
CA LEU A 67 15.85 -11.90 6.74
C LEU A 67 16.44 -10.51 6.98
N ASP A 68 17.68 -10.30 6.54
CA ASP A 68 18.27 -8.95 6.52
C ASP A 68 17.66 -8.16 5.35
N ALA A 69 16.90 -7.11 5.68
CA ALA A 69 16.24 -6.28 4.68
C ALA A 69 17.23 -5.83 3.61
N LYS A 70 18.31 -5.13 3.97
CA LYS A 70 19.25 -4.53 3.00
C LYS A 70 19.79 -5.55 2.01
N VAL A 71 20.09 -6.77 2.46
CA VAL A 71 20.56 -7.86 1.60
C VAL A 71 19.48 -8.22 0.57
N TRP A 72 18.27 -8.51 1.02
CA TRP A 72 17.19 -8.96 0.15
C TRP A 72 16.63 -7.87 -0.75
N GLU A 73 16.56 -6.62 -0.29
CA GLU A 73 16.21 -5.48 -1.13
C GLU A 73 17.22 -5.32 -2.26
N SER A 74 18.53 -5.41 -1.94
CA SER A 74 19.60 -5.29 -2.95
C SER A 74 19.54 -6.42 -3.98
N LEU A 75 19.36 -7.66 -3.54
CA LEU A 75 19.25 -8.82 -4.44
C LEU A 75 17.99 -8.74 -5.30
N HIS A 76 16.86 -8.33 -4.73
CA HIS A 76 15.60 -8.21 -5.44
C HIS A 76 15.64 -7.15 -6.54
N ILE A 77 16.20 -5.98 -6.23
CA ILE A 77 16.37 -4.91 -7.21
C ILE A 77 17.40 -5.31 -8.27
N ALA A 78 18.54 -5.88 -7.88
CA ALA A 78 19.53 -6.35 -8.86
C ALA A 78 18.91 -7.39 -9.82
N ASN A 79 18.10 -8.32 -9.31
CA ASN A 79 17.46 -9.37 -10.09
C ASN A 79 16.63 -8.83 -11.28
N VAL A 80 15.82 -7.78 -11.08
CA VAL A 80 15.03 -7.20 -12.18
C VAL A 80 15.90 -6.44 -13.18
N PHE A 81 16.91 -5.69 -12.71
CA PHE A 81 17.75 -4.87 -13.59
C PHE A 81 18.78 -5.69 -14.37
N GLU A 82 19.30 -6.79 -13.82
CA GLU A 82 20.16 -7.73 -14.55
C GLU A 82 19.40 -8.42 -15.71
N LYS A 83 18.08 -8.57 -15.57
CA LYS A 83 17.19 -9.15 -16.58
C LYS A 83 16.51 -8.10 -17.46
N ALA A 84 16.83 -6.81 -17.29
CA ALA A 84 16.10 -5.70 -17.93
C ALA A 84 15.97 -5.84 -19.45
N VAL A 85 16.97 -6.41 -20.12
CA VAL A 85 17.01 -6.57 -21.59
C VAL A 85 15.90 -7.47 -22.13
N HIS A 86 15.27 -8.26 -21.27
CA HIS A 86 14.16 -9.14 -21.62
C HIS A 86 12.79 -8.45 -21.60
N PHE A 87 12.73 -7.20 -21.13
CA PHE A 87 11.48 -6.46 -20.96
C PHE A 87 11.44 -5.22 -21.84
N ASP A 88 10.22 -4.85 -22.24
CA ASP A 88 9.97 -3.60 -22.97
C ASP A 88 9.77 -2.43 -21.98
N LEU A 89 9.38 -2.73 -20.74
CA LEU A 89 9.18 -1.76 -19.66
C LEU A 89 9.47 -2.40 -18.29
N ILE A 90 10.15 -1.67 -17.41
CA ILE A 90 10.18 -1.94 -15.97
C ILE A 90 9.20 -0.99 -15.29
N HIS A 91 8.16 -1.52 -14.65
CA HIS A 91 7.22 -0.76 -13.84
C HIS A 91 7.57 -0.93 -12.37
N ASN A 92 8.22 0.08 -11.81
CA ASN A 92 8.67 0.14 -10.43
C ASN A 92 7.55 0.62 -9.49
N HIS A 93 7.24 -0.19 -8.50
CA HIS A 93 6.37 0.12 -7.36
C HIS A 93 7.09 -0.02 -6.01
N TYR A 94 8.40 -0.27 -6.01
CA TYR A 94 9.16 -0.55 -4.79
C TYR A 94 9.28 0.68 -3.90
N ASP A 95 9.96 1.72 -4.38
CA ASP A 95 10.13 3.10 -3.87
C ASP A 95 11.29 3.73 -4.72
N PHE A 96 12.10 4.61 -4.13
CA PHE A 96 13.17 5.36 -4.76
C PHE A 96 14.41 4.53 -5.12
N LEU A 97 14.71 3.44 -4.40
CA LEU A 97 15.99 2.75 -4.51
C LEU A 97 16.26 2.18 -5.93
N PRO A 98 15.29 1.53 -6.61
CA PRO A 98 15.42 1.09 -8.01
C PRO A 98 15.82 2.19 -9.00
N LEU A 99 15.49 3.45 -8.73
CA LEU A 99 15.84 4.56 -9.62
C LEU A 99 17.35 4.67 -9.82
N THR A 100 18.13 4.26 -8.81
CA THR A 100 19.60 4.27 -8.87
C THR A 100 20.19 3.32 -9.91
N TYR A 101 19.41 2.33 -10.36
CA TYR A 101 19.80 1.36 -11.39
C TYR A 101 19.33 1.76 -12.79
N ALA A 102 18.41 2.71 -12.92
CA ALA A 102 17.81 3.11 -14.21
C ALA A 102 18.84 3.68 -15.21
N GLY A 103 19.98 4.16 -14.73
CA GLY A 103 21.10 4.61 -15.57
C GLY A 103 21.94 3.47 -16.16
N LEU A 104 21.81 2.25 -15.65
CA LEU A 104 22.64 1.10 -16.01
C LEU A 104 22.00 0.22 -17.10
N VAL A 105 20.73 0.46 -17.42
CA VAL A 105 19.96 -0.31 -18.41
C VAL A 105 19.38 0.60 -19.48
N SER A 106 19.16 0.07 -20.68
CA SER A 106 18.46 0.78 -21.76
C SER A 106 16.94 0.67 -21.67
N THR A 107 16.42 -0.33 -20.97
CA THR A 107 14.98 -0.56 -20.79
C THR A 107 14.34 0.63 -20.07
N PRO A 108 13.24 1.19 -20.60
CA PRO A 108 12.51 2.27 -19.93
C PRO A 108 12.02 1.86 -18.55
N VAL A 109 12.06 2.81 -17.61
CA VAL A 109 11.54 2.64 -16.26
C VAL A 109 10.37 3.61 -16.06
N LEU A 110 9.23 3.09 -15.65
CA LEU A 110 8.07 3.83 -15.14
C LEU A 110 8.00 3.59 -13.64
N THR A 111 7.89 4.63 -12.83
CA THR A 111 7.70 4.50 -11.37
C THR A 111 6.38 5.09 -10.95
N THR A 112 5.55 4.28 -10.31
CA THR A 112 4.40 4.79 -9.56
C THR A 112 4.88 5.21 -8.18
N ILE A 113 4.76 6.49 -7.86
CA ILE A 113 5.11 7.03 -6.54
C ILE A 113 3.90 6.86 -5.64
N HIS A 114 4.05 6.10 -4.54
CA HIS A 114 2.97 5.82 -3.60
C HIS A 114 3.00 6.74 -2.36
N GLY A 115 3.56 7.94 -2.50
CA GLY A 115 3.96 8.82 -1.41
C GLY A 115 5.46 8.82 -1.13
N PHE A 116 5.89 9.83 -0.36
CA PHE A 116 7.26 9.98 0.09
C PHE A 116 7.35 9.69 1.59
N SER A 117 8.19 8.72 1.99
CA SER A 117 8.41 8.42 3.40
C SER A 117 9.09 9.57 4.16
N SER A 118 9.85 10.41 3.45
CA SER A 118 10.39 11.68 3.97
C SER A 118 10.93 12.56 2.84
N ASP A 119 11.16 13.85 3.10
CA ASP A 119 11.88 14.71 2.13
C ASP A 119 13.32 14.24 1.84
N ARG A 120 13.88 13.36 2.68
CA ARG A 120 15.26 12.85 2.54
C ARG A 120 15.43 11.89 1.37
N ILE A 121 14.36 11.28 0.87
CA ILE A 121 14.42 10.38 -0.29
C ILE A 121 14.25 11.12 -1.63
N LYS A 122 13.67 12.33 -1.61
CA LYS A 122 13.40 13.16 -2.80
C LYS A 122 14.63 13.47 -3.66
N PRO A 123 15.86 13.63 -3.12
CA PRO A 123 17.05 13.82 -3.95
C PRO A 123 17.25 12.72 -5.01
N VAL A 124 16.87 11.47 -4.73
CA VAL A 124 16.97 10.38 -5.71
C VAL A 124 15.97 10.57 -6.84
N TYR A 125 14.71 10.88 -6.53
CA TYR A 125 13.69 11.20 -7.53
C TYR A 125 14.13 12.37 -8.43
N ARG A 126 14.60 13.48 -7.83
CA ARG A 126 15.08 14.64 -8.61
C ARG A 126 16.27 14.27 -9.51
N ARG A 127 17.20 13.44 -9.02
CA ARG A 127 18.39 13.01 -9.77
C ARG A 127 18.06 12.17 -10.99
N TYR A 128 16.96 11.41 -10.97
CA TYR A 128 16.57 10.48 -12.03
C TYR A 128 15.34 10.89 -12.83
N ALA A 129 14.75 12.07 -12.56
CA ALA A 129 13.60 12.62 -13.27
C ALA A 129 13.76 12.74 -14.80
N GLY A 130 15.00 12.87 -15.30
CA GLY A 130 15.30 12.89 -16.74
C GLY A 130 15.49 11.50 -17.37
N ARG A 131 15.47 10.43 -16.57
CA ARG A 131 15.72 9.04 -17.01
C ARG A 131 14.53 8.11 -16.75
N VAL A 132 13.71 8.42 -15.75
CA VAL A 132 12.57 7.62 -15.32
C VAL A 132 11.30 8.46 -15.46
N ALA A 133 10.22 7.84 -15.94
CA ALA A 133 8.90 8.46 -15.95
C ALA A 133 8.20 8.25 -14.60
N TYR A 134 7.56 9.28 -14.08
CA TYR A 134 6.82 9.20 -12.81
C TYR A 134 5.31 9.27 -13.03
N VAL A 135 4.57 8.48 -12.25
CA VAL A 135 3.11 8.53 -12.13
C VAL A 135 2.76 8.76 -10.67
N ALA A 136 1.89 9.74 -10.42
CA ALA A 136 1.37 10.01 -9.10
C ALA A 136 0.10 9.19 -8.87
N ILE A 137 -0.18 8.84 -7.61
CA ILE A 137 -1.38 8.09 -7.23
C ILE A 137 -2.57 9.00 -6.88
N SER A 138 -2.33 10.31 -6.79
CA SER A 138 -3.35 11.35 -6.75
C SER A 138 -2.72 12.70 -7.11
N GLU A 139 -3.55 13.72 -7.33
CA GLU A 139 -3.04 15.10 -7.46
C GLU A 139 -2.43 15.62 -6.15
N ALA A 140 -2.92 15.16 -5.00
CA ALA A 140 -2.41 15.57 -3.69
C ALA A 140 -1.04 14.95 -3.37
N ASP A 141 -0.71 13.81 -3.98
CA ASP A 141 0.57 13.12 -3.82
C ASP A 141 1.74 13.78 -4.60
N ARG A 142 1.42 14.66 -5.55
CA ARG A 142 2.43 15.23 -6.45
C ARG A 142 3.39 16.14 -5.69
N ASP A 143 4.68 15.89 -5.87
CA ASP A 143 5.71 16.87 -5.53
C ASP A 143 5.85 17.89 -6.67
N PRO A 144 5.72 19.20 -6.41
CA PRO A 144 5.76 20.22 -7.45
C PRO A 144 7.12 20.32 -8.15
N ASP A 145 8.20 19.81 -7.55
CA ASP A 145 9.55 19.82 -8.15
C ASP A 145 9.80 18.62 -9.09
N LEU A 146 8.86 17.67 -9.18
CA LEU A 146 9.04 16.46 -9.99
C LEU A 146 8.16 16.48 -11.25
N PRO A 147 8.71 16.07 -12.41
CA PRO A 147 7.90 15.87 -13.60
C PRO A 147 7.15 14.54 -13.48
N TYR A 148 5.82 14.58 -13.59
CA TYR A 148 5.02 13.37 -13.73
C TYR A 148 4.40 13.31 -15.13
N LEU A 149 4.38 12.10 -15.69
CA LEU A 149 3.73 11.77 -16.94
C LEU A 149 2.20 11.83 -16.82
N SER A 150 1.66 11.34 -15.70
CA SER A 150 0.23 11.30 -15.44
C SER A 150 -0.05 11.13 -13.94
N THR A 151 -1.32 11.30 -13.58
CA THR A 151 -1.87 10.88 -12.30
C THR A 151 -2.83 9.72 -12.57
N VAL A 152 -2.59 8.59 -11.92
CA VAL A 152 -3.42 7.39 -12.02
C VAL A 152 -3.85 6.99 -10.62
N TYR A 153 -5.09 7.35 -10.28
CA TYR A 153 -5.69 7.02 -9.00
C TYR A 153 -5.71 5.51 -8.76
N HIS A 154 -5.48 5.10 -7.51
CA HIS A 154 -5.60 3.69 -7.17
C HIS A 154 -7.02 3.18 -7.37
N GLY A 155 -7.12 1.92 -7.79
CA GLY A 155 -8.35 1.17 -7.85
C GLY A 155 -8.41 0.12 -6.74
N ILE A 156 -9.62 -0.40 -6.52
CA ILE A 156 -9.91 -1.55 -5.67
C ILE A 156 -10.65 -2.59 -6.48
N ASP A 157 -10.58 -3.85 -6.06
CA ASP A 157 -11.45 -4.89 -6.60
C ASP A 157 -12.83 -4.81 -5.93
N LEU A 158 -13.82 -4.36 -6.69
CA LEU A 158 -15.19 -4.20 -6.19
C LEU A 158 -15.85 -5.54 -5.82
N SER A 159 -15.34 -6.68 -6.31
CA SER A 159 -15.87 -7.99 -5.92
C SER A 159 -15.53 -8.37 -4.48
N GLU A 160 -14.59 -7.66 -3.85
CA GLU A 160 -14.22 -7.83 -2.45
C GLU A 160 -15.07 -7.00 -1.47
N PHE A 161 -16.00 -6.19 -1.98
CA PHE A 161 -16.83 -5.30 -1.17
C PHE A 161 -18.31 -5.47 -1.51
N THR A 162 -19.14 -5.61 -0.49
CA THR A 162 -20.58 -5.84 -0.63
C THR A 162 -21.35 -4.56 -0.28
N PRO A 163 -21.99 -3.89 -1.26
CA PRO A 163 -22.81 -2.71 -1.00
C PRO A 163 -23.97 -3.00 -0.04
N ARG A 164 -24.13 -2.19 1.01
CA ARG A 164 -25.19 -2.31 2.02
C ARG A 164 -26.10 -1.09 2.00
N GLU A 165 -27.39 -1.32 1.76
CA GLU A 165 -28.39 -0.24 1.70
C GLU A 165 -28.75 0.34 3.08
N SER A 166 -28.50 -0.41 4.15
CA SER A 166 -28.79 0.01 5.52
C SER A 166 -27.50 0.31 6.27
N ALA A 167 -27.38 1.54 6.78
CA ALA A 167 -26.28 1.92 7.65
C ALA A 167 -26.26 1.04 8.91
N GLY A 168 -25.08 0.57 9.28
CA GLY A 168 -24.91 -0.20 10.50
C GLY A 168 -24.79 0.69 11.75
N ARG A 169 -24.16 0.15 12.79
CA ARG A 169 -24.11 0.80 14.12
C ARG A 169 -22.68 1.13 14.49
N GLY A 170 -22.41 2.41 14.70
CA GLY A 170 -21.12 2.87 15.21
C GLY A 170 -20.12 3.26 14.13
N LEU A 171 -18.98 3.72 14.58
CA LEU A 171 -17.91 4.31 13.78
C LEU A 171 -16.82 3.27 13.57
N VAL A 172 -16.11 3.37 12.46
CA VAL A 172 -14.93 2.56 12.18
C VAL A 172 -13.72 3.46 11.97
N PHE A 173 -12.59 3.08 12.54
CA PHE A 173 -11.29 3.53 12.11
C PHE A 173 -10.57 2.38 11.41
N PHE A 174 -10.10 2.59 10.18
CA PHE A 174 -9.39 1.57 9.39
C PHE A 174 -8.08 2.13 8.82
N GLY A 175 -6.95 1.68 9.37
CA GLY A 175 -5.63 2.14 8.97
C GLY A 175 -4.53 1.82 9.99
N ARG A 176 -3.29 2.23 9.69
CA ARG A 176 -2.16 2.08 10.63
C ARG A 176 -2.44 2.80 11.94
N ILE A 177 -2.06 2.19 13.06
CA ILE A 177 -2.08 2.87 14.35
C ILE A 177 -0.78 3.64 14.52
N HIS A 178 -0.88 4.96 14.31
CA HIS A 178 0.21 5.92 14.33
C HIS A 178 -0.36 7.32 14.62
N PRO A 179 0.39 8.24 15.28
CA PRO A 179 -0.06 9.59 15.56
C PRO A 179 -0.71 10.31 14.36
N ASP A 180 0.00 10.35 13.23
CA ASP A 180 -0.46 11.06 12.02
C ASP A 180 -1.75 10.52 11.39
N LYS A 181 -2.27 9.38 11.87
CA LYS A 181 -3.49 8.76 11.35
C LYS A 181 -4.76 9.16 12.10
N GLY A 182 -4.64 9.88 13.22
CA GLY A 182 -5.81 10.44 13.94
C GLY A 182 -6.63 9.41 14.72
N VAL A 183 -6.02 8.33 15.21
CA VAL A 183 -6.74 7.27 15.96
C VAL A 183 -7.27 7.79 17.30
N ALA A 184 -6.48 8.61 18.00
CA ALA A 184 -6.90 9.26 19.24
C ALA A 184 -8.09 10.20 19.01
N ASP A 185 -8.08 10.94 17.90
CA ASP A 185 -9.20 11.81 17.52
C ASP A 185 -10.45 11.00 17.17
N ALA A 186 -10.31 9.85 16.51
CA ALA A 186 -11.43 8.96 16.25
C ALA A 186 -12.09 8.49 17.55
N ILE A 187 -11.30 8.17 18.58
CA ILE A 187 -11.80 7.84 19.92
C ILE A 187 -12.50 9.04 20.56
N ALA A 188 -11.94 10.23 20.44
CA ALA A 188 -12.53 11.46 20.98
C ALA A 188 -13.89 11.75 20.33
N VAL A 189 -13.99 11.64 19.01
CA VAL A 189 -15.25 11.78 18.26
C VAL A 189 -16.28 10.76 18.74
N ALA A 190 -15.92 9.48 18.79
CA ALA A 190 -16.82 8.41 19.23
C ALA A 190 -17.40 8.65 20.63
N LYS A 191 -16.56 9.08 21.58
CA LYS A 191 -16.98 9.46 22.93
C LYS A 191 -17.91 10.67 22.92
N ALA A 192 -17.59 11.70 22.15
CA ALA A 192 -18.37 12.94 22.09
C ALA A 192 -19.78 12.71 21.52
N VAL A 193 -19.91 11.84 20.52
CA VAL A 193 -21.22 11.54 19.88
C VAL A 193 -21.94 10.35 20.54
N GLY A 194 -21.31 9.67 21.49
CA GLY A 194 -21.90 8.52 22.19
C GLY A 194 -22.10 7.28 21.33
N LEU A 195 -21.33 7.11 20.26
CA LEU A 195 -21.38 5.95 19.36
C LEU A 195 -20.21 4.99 19.62
N PRO A 196 -20.39 3.66 19.43
CA PRO A 196 -19.29 2.72 19.54
C PRO A 196 -18.29 2.92 18.39
N LEU A 197 -17.02 2.58 18.62
CA LEU A 197 -15.91 2.66 17.66
C LEU A 197 -15.19 1.31 17.57
N VAL A 198 -15.02 0.81 16.34
CA VAL A 198 -14.12 -0.31 16.06
C VAL A 198 -12.87 0.22 15.35
N ILE A 199 -11.71 -0.09 15.92
CA ILE A 199 -10.38 0.28 15.43
C ILE A 199 -9.75 -0.98 14.81
N ALA A 200 -9.46 -0.92 13.52
CA ALA A 200 -8.83 -2.01 12.77
C ALA A 200 -7.57 -1.53 12.03
N GLY A 201 -6.52 -2.35 12.09
CA GLY A 201 -5.24 -2.11 11.44
C GLY A 201 -4.03 -2.54 12.28
N ILE A 202 -2.85 -2.40 11.70
CA ILE A 202 -1.57 -2.79 12.32
C ILE A 202 -1.07 -1.71 13.29
N VAL A 203 -0.54 -2.13 14.44
CA VAL A 203 0.20 -1.24 15.34
C VAL A 203 1.56 -0.91 14.74
N HIS A 204 1.68 0.29 14.19
CA HIS A 204 2.92 0.77 13.59
C HIS A 204 3.79 1.49 14.63
N ASP A 205 3.18 2.25 15.53
CA ASP A 205 3.86 2.82 16.70
C ASP A 205 3.32 2.19 17.99
N ARG A 206 4.16 1.33 18.60
CA ARG A 206 3.82 0.61 19.84
C ARG A 206 3.64 1.55 21.03
N VAL A 207 4.50 2.57 21.14
CA VAL A 207 4.49 3.51 22.27
C VAL A 207 3.24 4.38 22.21
N TYR A 208 2.88 4.86 21.02
CA TYR A 208 1.63 5.58 20.79
C TYR A 208 0.41 4.71 21.11
N PHE A 209 0.39 3.44 20.64
CA PHE A 209 -0.72 2.53 20.93
C PHE A 209 -0.90 2.33 22.44
N GLU A 210 0.17 2.02 23.17
CA GLU A 210 0.11 1.76 24.62
C GLU A 210 -0.31 3.00 25.42
N ARG A 211 0.11 4.20 24.99
CA ARG A 211 -0.14 5.44 25.73
C ARG A 211 -1.48 6.09 25.40
N GLU A 212 -1.85 6.19 24.13
CA GLU A 212 -2.98 7.00 23.66
C GLU A 212 -4.21 6.15 23.30
N ILE A 213 -4.02 4.89 22.91
CA ILE A 213 -5.10 4.07 22.33
C ILE A 213 -5.57 3.01 23.33
N ALA A 214 -4.67 2.16 23.81
CA ALA A 214 -4.97 1.04 24.71
C ALA A 214 -5.77 1.43 25.96
N PRO A 215 -5.52 2.57 26.64
CA PRO A 215 -6.29 2.98 27.82
C PRO A 215 -7.77 3.27 27.54
N HIS A 216 -8.16 3.39 26.28
CA HIS A 216 -9.53 3.64 25.86
C HIS A 216 -10.23 2.41 25.31
N VAL A 217 -9.53 1.31 25.05
CA VAL A 217 -10.10 0.07 24.53
C VAL A 217 -10.75 -0.70 25.69
N ASP A 218 -12.08 -0.66 25.77
CA ASP A 218 -12.87 -1.32 26.82
C ASP A 218 -13.50 -2.65 26.37
N GLY A 219 -13.44 -2.95 25.06
CA GLY A 219 -14.01 -4.16 24.48
C GLY A 219 -15.51 -4.08 24.17
N ASP A 220 -16.16 -2.97 24.49
CA ASP A 220 -17.58 -2.71 24.24
C ASP A 220 -17.78 -1.47 23.38
N ARG A 221 -17.57 -0.27 23.95
CA ARG A 221 -17.72 1.00 23.23
C ARG A 221 -16.53 1.30 22.33
N VAL A 222 -15.33 0.91 22.71
CA VAL A 222 -14.13 1.06 21.88
C VAL A 222 -13.44 -0.29 21.81
N ARG A 223 -13.37 -0.83 20.60
CA ARG A 223 -12.80 -2.14 20.33
C ARG A 223 -11.62 -2.02 19.39
N TYR A 224 -10.52 -2.68 19.71
CA TYR A 224 -9.41 -2.88 18.78
C TYR A 224 -9.41 -4.34 18.30
N VAL A 225 -9.45 -4.55 16.99
CA VAL A 225 -9.59 -5.88 16.37
C VAL A 225 -8.35 -6.34 15.60
N GLY A 226 -7.29 -5.53 15.58
CA GLY A 226 -6.06 -5.86 14.84
C GLY A 226 -6.20 -5.68 13.32
N SER A 227 -5.23 -6.23 12.60
CA SER A 227 -5.27 -6.26 11.12
C SER A 227 -6.29 -7.30 10.66
N LEU A 228 -7.09 -6.94 9.65
CA LEU A 228 -8.15 -7.78 9.13
C LEU A 228 -7.79 -8.38 7.78
N GLY A 229 -8.32 -9.57 7.50
CA GLY A 229 -8.31 -10.16 6.16
C GLY A 229 -9.40 -9.54 5.27
N PRO A 230 -9.47 -9.95 3.99
CA PRO A 230 -10.44 -9.38 3.03
C PRO A 230 -11.91 -9.51 3.48
N ALA A 231 -12.30 -10.68 3.99
CA ALA A 231 -13.69 -10.94 4.39
C ALA A 231 -14.08 -10.15 5.65
N GLU A 232 -13.21 -10.10 6.66
CA GLU A 232 -13.47 -9.32 7.87
C GLU A 232 -13.45 -7.81 7.59
N ARG A 233 -12.65 -7.37 6.62
CA ARG A 233 -12.63 -5.97 6.16
C ARG A 233 -13.96 -5.59 5.51
N ASP A 234 -14.50 -6.42 4.61
CA ASP A 234 -15.82 -6.18 3.99
C ASP A 234 -16.92 -6.10 5.06
N GLU A 235 -16.93 -7.06 6.00
CA GLU A 235 -17.90 -7.06 7.09
C GLU A 235 -17.81 -5.81 7.96
N LEU A 236 -16.59 -5.42 8.34
CA LEU A 236 -16.37 -4.25 9.19
C LEU A 236 -16.82 -2.96 8.50
N LEU A 237 -16.39 -2.74 7.25
CA LEU A 237 -16.67 -1.51 6.54
C LEU A 237 -18.15 -1.39 6.19
N GLY A 238 -18.78 -2.46 5.70
CA GLY A 238 -20.20 -2.44 5.35
C GLY A 238 -21.13 -2.38 6.56
N SER A 239 -20.73 -2.90 7.73
CA SER A 239 -21.53 -2.78 8.96
C SER A 239 -21.33 -1.46 9.72
N ALA A 240 -20.53 -0.54 9.21
CA ALA A 240 -20.30 0.76 9.84
C ALA A 240 -21.44 1.75 9.57
N LEU A 241 -21.63 2.71 10.47
CA LEU A 241 -22.36 3.95 10.18
C LEU A 241 -21.49 4.89 9.35
N ALA A 242 -20.22 4.99 9.70
CA ALA A 242 -19.25 5.82 9.00
C ALA A 242 -17.80 5.38 9.29
N LEU A 243 -16.93 5.53 8.30
CA LEU A 243 -15.47 5.50 8.49
C LEU A 243 -14.99 6.89 8.94
N LEU A 244 -14.18 6.93 10.00
CA LEU A 244 -13.45 8.11 10.44
C LEU A 244 -12.06 8.13 9.78
N HIS A 245 -11.90 9.00 8.79
CA HIS A 245 -10.62 9.27 8.13
C HIS A 245 -10.08 10.62 8.58
N LEU A 246 -9.36 10.63 9.72
CA LEU A 246 -8.90 11.84 10.42
C LEU A 246 -7.38 12.03 10.30
N VAL A 247 -6.83 11.76 9.11
CA VAL A 247 -5.39 11.83 8.85
C VAL A 247 -4.90 13.29 8.95
N GLU A 248 -3.80 13.50 9.68
CA GLU A 248 -3.26 14.84 10.02
C GLU A 248 -2.20 15.35 9.03
N PHE A 249 -2.04 14.70 7.89
CA PHE A 249 -1.14 15.12 6.82
C PHE A 249 -1.81 14.99 5.45
N ALA A 250 -1.13 15.49 4.41
CA ALA A 250 -1.56 15.29 3.03
C ALA A 250 -1.45 13.80 2.65
N GLU A 251 -2.51 13.04 2.94
CA GLU A 251 -2.59 11.61 2.61
C GLU A 251 -2.42 11.42 1.08
N PRO A 252 -1.50 10.55 0.63
CA PRO A 252 -1.25 10.35 -0.79
C PRO A 252 -2.47 9.91 -1.59
N PHE A 253 -3.38 9.12 -0.99
CA PHE A 253 -4.59 8.66 -1.67
C PHE A 253 -5.72 8.30 -0.69
N GLY A 254 -5.46 7.41 0.27
CA GLY A 254 -6.46 6.96 1.25
C GLY A 254 -7.34 5.82 0.74
N LEU A 255 -6.76 4.63 0.52
CA LEU A 255 -7.50 3.43 0.06
C LEU A 255 -8.73 3.13 0.92
N SER A 256 -8.63 3.25 2.26
CA SER A 256 -9.74 2.95 3.16
C SER A 256 -10.99 3.77 2.88
N MET A 257 -10.85 4.99 2.32
CA MET A 257 -12.00 5.80 1.93
C MET A 257 -12.79 5.16 0.79
N ILE A 258 -12.11 4.77 -0.29
CA ILE A 258 -12.78 4.18 -1.45
C ILE A 258 -13.26 2.75 -1.16
N GLU A 259 -12.58 2.03 -0.28
CA GLU A 259 -13.04 0.72 0.22
C GLU A 259 -14.34 0.88 1.02
N ALA A 260 -14.42 1.86 1.93
CA ALA A 260 -15.64 2.13 2.69
C ALA A 260 -16.80 2.62 1.79
N MET A 261 -16.50 3.38 0.73
CA MET A 261 -17.51 3.82 -0.25
C MET A 261 -18.00 2.71 -1.18
N ALA A 262 -17.30 1.57 -1.25
CA ALA A 262 -17.71 0.41 -2.04
C ALA A 262 -18.61 -0.56 -1.26
N CYS A 263 -18.70 -0.40 0.07
CA CYS A 263 -19.57 -1.17 0.95
C CYS A 263 -20.94 -0.52 1.15
#